data_AF-A0A8T1SFW9-F1
#
_entry.id   AF-A0A8T1SFW9-F1
#
_cell.length_a   1.000
_cell.length_b   1.000
_cell.length_c   1.000
_cell.angle_alpha   90.00
_cell.angle_beta   90.00
_cell.angle_gamma   90.00
#
_symmetry.space_group_name_H-M   'P 1'
#
loop_
_entity.id
_entity.type
_entity.pdbx_description
1 polymer ?
#
loop_
_entity_poly.entity_id
_entity_poly.type
_entity_poly.pdbx_seq_one_letter_code
_entity_poly.pdbx_strand_id
1 'polypeptide(L)'
;CRPQGYHSLPACSRSLCVLQEIIKAEPRSSLLSPVRQEAMVAIGHLSKVKPPLSCEKNQELMEQCLDSVFSLPPQEFTEDVGPIQTLYASTMAILEGLMQMLLQEDETPERLQGSFRLLQRWLVSEQVWERARAMRVSAHLLRAYLQTVTITTQIPPGQFSALAGTLGPYTCDSLGSIRQGAGDAIGCLLDIQVAKQPWTLRGRDEEWALRRLCQELQSADPGEVWDASMKLANMVSRALPEAEILPFTQTLLESLGAVSQACDQASVLWFHTLLTDRAGDLKDTVQAILSITSTYLRCTEEPEPRGLLAQAVSLLAQHHREAVVTYLLQRPLPLEKWSVPSVRW
;
A
#
# COMPACT_ATOMS: atom_id res chain seq x y z
N CYS A 1 -31.35 39.04 20.32
CA CYS A 1 -30.80 37.85 19.62
C CYS A 1 -29.86 38.30 18.51
N ARG A 2 -28.54 38.21 18.73
CA ARG A 2 -27.52 38.36 17.66
C ARG A 2 -26.85 37.00 17.47
N PRO A 3 -26.57 36.54 16.25
CA PRO A 3 -25.87 35.29 16.04
C PRO A 3 -24.37 35.51 16.31
N GLN A 4 -23.88 34.97 17.42
CA GLN A 4 -22.46 34.76 17.66
C GLN A 4 -22.02 33.55 16.81
N GLY A 5 -21.53 33.80 15.59
CA GLY A 5 -21.15 32.70 14.68
C GLY A 5 -19.97 32.97 13.74
N TYR A 6 -19.42 34.18 13.70
CA TYR A 6 -18.42 34.56 12.68
C TYR A 6 -16.98 34.77 13.19
N HIS A 7 -16.74 34.69 14.50
CA HIS A 7 -15.40 34.95 15.07
C HIS A 7 -14.55 33.68 15.30
N SER A 8 -15.13 32.49 15.31
CA SER A 8 -14.41 31.23 15.60
C SER A 8 -13.61 30.68 14.41
N LEU A 9 -14.15 30.83 13.20
CA LEU A 9 -13.56 30.38 11.93
C LEU A 9 -12.17 30.97 11.65
N PRO A 10 -11.97 32.31 11.69
CA PRO A 10 -10.66 32.91 11.40
C PRO A 10 -9.62 32.58 12.47
N ALA A 11 -10.05 32.42 13.72
CA ALA A 11 -9.17 32.11 14.84
C ALA A 11 -8.66 30.67 14.79
N CYS A 12 -9.54 29.69 14.50
CA CYS A 12 -9.15 28.29 14.35
C CYS A 12 -8.16 28.10 13.18
N SER A 13 -8.48 28.69 12.02
CA SER A 13 -7.59 28.65 10.85
C SER A 13 -6.23 29.29 11.13
N ARG A 14 -6.20 30.43 11.82
CA ARG A 14 -4.95 31.09 12.21
C ARG A 14 -4.13 30.25 13.19
N SER A 15 -4.77 29.62 14.19
CA SER A 15 -4.10 28.73 15.13
C SER A 15 -3.48 27.52 14.42
N LEU A 16 -4.19 26.92 13.46
CA LEU A 16 -3.66 25.81 12.66
C LEU A 16 -2.42 26.23 11.86
N CYS A 17 -2.44 27.40 11.22
CA CYS A 17 -1.26 27.92 10.53
C CYS A 17 -0.07 28.09 11.49
N VAL A 18 -0.29 28.61 12.71
CA VAL A 18 0.77 28.74 13.71
C VAL A 18 1.34 27.37 14.10
N LEU A 19 0.49 26.37 14.32
CA LEU A 19 0.94 25.00 14.64
C LEU A 19 1.73 24.36 13.50
N GLN A 20 1.33 24.61 12.25
CA GLN A 20 2.09 24.17 11.07
C GLN A 20 3.48 24.81 11.02
N GLU A 21 3.58 26.11 11.29
CA GLU A 21 4.88 26.81 11.34
C GLU A 21 5.75 26.32 12.49
N ILE A 22 5.16 25.96 13.64
CA ILE A 22 5.89 25.31 14.75
C ILE A 22 6.49 23.98 14.31
N ILE A 23 5.70 23.12 13.65
CA ILE A 23 6.16 21.82 13.13
C ILE A 23 7.28 22.01 12.10
N LYS A 24 7.16 22.99 11.20
CA LYS A 24 8.18 23.29 10.18
C LYS A 24 9.46 23.86 10.75
N ALA A 25 9.37 24.63 11.83
CA ALA A 25 10.51 25.25 12.49
C ALA A 25 11.37 24.23 13.24
N GLU A 26 10.82 23.07 13.60
CA GLU A 26 11.59 22.03 14.25
C GLU A 26 12.57 21.31 13.29
N PRO A 27 13.73 20.85 13.80
CA PRO A 27 14.69 20.08 13.00
C PRO A 27 14.08 18.77 12.46
N ARG A 28 14.29 18.50 11.17
CA ARG A 28 13.93 17.22 10.55
C ARG A 28 14.93 16.10 10.84
N SER A 29 16.14 16.46 11.24
CA SER A 29 17.24 15.53 11.53
C SER A 29 17.25 15.02 12.98
N SER A 30 16.43 15.56 13.87
CA SER A 30 16.41 15.18 15.28
C SER A 30 15.12 15.61 15.96
N LEU A 31 14.63 14.80 16.90
CA LEU A 31 13.52 15.16 17.77
C LEU A 31 14.02 15.25 19.22
N LEU A 32 14.11 16.47 19.74
CA LEU A 32 14.71 16.77 21.05
C LEU A 32 13.69 17.29 22.09
N SER A 33 12.46 17.56 21.67
CA SER A 33 11.41 18.12 22.52
C SER A 33 10.02 17.59 22.10
N PRO A 34 9.01 17.65 23.00
CA PRO A 34 7.64 17.21 22.69
C PRO A 34 6.85 18.19 21.83
N VAL A 35 7.43 19.33 21.41
CA VAL A 35 6.69 20.43 20.76
C VAL A 35 5.98 19.96 19.47
N ARG A 36 6.59 19.12 18.63
CA ARG A 36 5.92 18.50 17.47
C ARG A 36 4.70 17.66 17.86
N GLN A 37 4.83 16.85 18.90
CA GLN A 37 3.76 16.02 19.42
C GLN A 37 2.61 16.89 19.96
N GLU A 38 2.93 17.90 20.76
CA GLU A 38 1.93 18.83 21.30
C GLU A 38 1.21 19.59 20.18
N ALA A 39 1.94 19.99 19.14
CA ALA A 39 1.37 20.63 17.97
C ALA A 39 0.42 19.69 17.21
N MET A 40 0.80 18.43 16.99
CA MET A 40 -0.07 17.43 16.35
C MET A 40 -1.33 17.13 17.19
N VAL A 41 -1.21 17.04 18.51
CA VAL A 41 -2.36 16.90 19.42
C VAL A 41 -3.28 18.11 19.32
N ALA A 42 -2.73 19.33 19.30
CA ALA A 42 -3.51 20.55 19.14
C ALA A 42 -4.21 20.61 17.78
N ILE A 43 -3.54 20.22 16.68
CA ILE A 43 -4.15 20.09 15.35
C ILE A 43 -5.36 19.16 15.40
N GLY A 44 -5.20 17.98 16.02
CA GLY A 44 -6.29 17.00 16.13
C GLY A 44 -7.48 17.47 16.99
N HIS A 45 -7.27 18.35 17.97
CA HIS A 45 -8.39 18.98 18.68
C HIS A 45 -9.06 20.06 17.86
N LEU A 46 -8.27 20.84 17.11
CA LEU A 46 -8.77 21.94 16.28
C LEU A 46 -9.52 21.45 15.04
N SER A 47 -9.18 20.28 14.47
CA SER A 47 -9.91 19.70 13.34
C SER A 47 -11.38 19.41 13.66
N LYS A 48 -11.69 19.15 14.93
CA LYS A 48 -13.04 18.86 15.44
C LYS A 48 -13.90 20.11 15.69
N VAL A 49 -13.29 21.31 15.68
CA VAL A 49 -14.01 22.55 15.96
C VAL A 49 -14.90 22.91 14.77
N LYS A 50 -16.16 23.25 15.03
CA LYS A 50 -17.10 23.63 13.96
C LYS A 50 -16.85 25.07 13.45
N PRO A 51 -17.00 25.30 12.14
CA PRO A 51 -17.26 24.31 11.08
C PRO A 51 -16.02 23.49 10.72
N PRO A 52 -16.20 22.27 10.17
CA PRO A 52 -15.08 21.38 9.84
C PRO A 52 -14.13 22.03 8.83
N LEU A 53 -12.87 21.62 8.89
CA LEU A 53 -11.85 21.99 7.90
C LEU A 53 -12.21 21.43 6.52
N SER A 54 -11.76 22.10 5.46
CA SER A 54 -11.89 21.55 4.11
C SER A 54 -11.00 20.32 3.95
N CYS A 55 -11.37 19.44 3.03
CA CYS A 55 -10.60 18.23 2.72
C CYS A 55 -9.15 18.59 2.34
N GLU A 56 -8.95 19.63 1.53
CA GLU A 56 -7.63 20.09 1.10
C GLU A 56 -6.79 20.57 2.29
N LYS A 57 -7.39 21.28 3.24
CA LYS A 57 -6.66 21.76 4.41
C LYS A 57 -6.26 20.62 5.34
N ASN A 58 -7.15 19.64 5.53
CA ASN A 58 -6.84 18.41 6.28
C ASN A 58 -5.71 17.62 5.63
N GLN A 59 -5.74 17.51 4.29
CA GLN A 59 -4.68 16.86 3.53
C GLN A 59 -3.33 17.58 3.71
N GLU A 60 -3.29 18.91 3.56
CA GLU A 60 -2.08 19.72 3.72
C GLU A 60 -1.50 19.61 5.14
N LEU A 61 -2.36 19.63 6.16
CA LEU A 61 -1.96 19.42 7.55
C LEU A 61 -1.32 18.05 7.72
N MET A 62 -1.90 17.03 7.12
CA MET A 62 -1.42 15.67 7.26
C MET A 62 -0.10 15.43 6.54
N GLU A 63 0.05 15.95 5.32
CA GLU A 63 1.30 15.88 4.57
C GLU A 63 2.46 16.47 5.37
N GLN A 64 2.24 17.62 6.03
CA GLN A 64 3.25 18.26 6.88
C GLN A 64 3.57 17.45 8.14
N CYS A 65 2.56 16.87 8.79
CA CYS A 65 2.76 15.98 9.94
C CYS A 65 3.52 14.71 9.56
N LEU A 66 3.25 14.13 8.39
CA LEU A 66 4.00 12.99 7.84
C LEU A 66 5.45 13.38 7.54
N ASP A 67 5.69 14.50 6.82
CA ASP A 67 7.02 15.03 6.47
C ASP A 67 7.96 15.17 7.67
N SER A 68 7.62 16.11 8.55
CA SER A 68 7.36 15.77 9.92
C SER A 68 8.23 14.71 10.61
N VAL A 69 7.64 13.54 10.64
CA VAL A 69 8.00 12.42 11.50
C VAL A 69 8.67 11.34 10.68
N PHE A 70 8.26 11.13 9.43
CA PHE A 70 8.81 10.09 8.58
C PHE A 70 10.24 10.40 8.16
N SER A 71 10.61 11.69 8.02
CA SER A 71 11.99 12.09 7.70
C SER A 71 12.99 11.94 8.86
N LEU A 72 12.52 11.67 10.09
CA LEU A 72 13.41 11.57 11.25
C LEU A 72 14.40 10.39 11.09
N PRO A 73 15.65 10.47 11.57
CA PRO A 73 16.54 9.32 11.54
C PRO A 73 15.99 8.16 12.41
N PRO A 74 16.43 6.91 12.16
CA PRO A 74 16.08 5.77 13.01
C PRO A 74 16.52 5.98 14.47
N GLN A 75 15.78 5.40 15.41
CA GLN A 75 16.05 5.50 16.86
C GLN A 75 17.41 4.91 17.25
N GLU A 76 17.93 3.97 16.47
CA GLU A 76 19.23 3.30 16.70
C GLU A 76 20.43 4.26 16.57
N PHE A 77 20.25 5.42 15.95
CA PHE A 77 21.28 6.45 15.81
C PHE A 77 21.25 7.49 16.95
N THR A 78 20.36 7.36 17.94
CA THR A 78 20.34 8.26 19.10
C THR A 78 21.17 7.65 20.23
N GLU A 79 22.27 8.32 20.62
CA GLU A 79 23.16 7.90 21.72
C GLU A 79 22.46 7.87 23.09
N ASP A 80 21.27 8.47 23.22
CA ASP A 80 20.50 8.59 24.45
C ASP A 80 19.37 7.54 24.54
N VAL A 81 19.55 6.56 25.42
CA VAL A 81 18.84 5.26 25.39
C VAL A 81 17.45 5.32 26.08
N GLY A 82 17.03 6.45 26.67
CA GLY A 82 15.77 6.50 27.42
C GLY A 82 14.77 7.57 26.94
N PRO A 83 14.98 8.85 27.31
CA PRO A 83 13.98 9.89 27.10
C PRO A 83 13.70 10.16 25.62
N ILE A 84 14.75 10.17 24.79
CA ILE A 84 14.63 10.45 23.35
C ILE A 84 13.92 9.31 22.61
N GLN A 85 14.26 8.05 22.90
CA GLN A 85 13.56 6.90 22.30
C GLN A 85 12.06 6.91 22.62
N THR A 86 11.71 7.21 23.88
CA THR A 86 10.32 7.36 24.33
C THR A 86 9.62 8.48 23.56
N LEU A 87 10.29 9.61 23.35
CA LEU A 87 9.77 10.74 22.59
C LEU A 87 9.51 10.40 21.11
N TYR A 88 10.41 9.68 20.45
CA TYR A 88 10.20 9.21 19.08
C TYR A 88 9.01 8.24 18.99
N ALA A 89 8.94 7.27 19.90
CA ALA A 89 7.84 6.30 19.94
C ALA A 89 6.49 6.99 20.21
N SER A 90 6.46 7.94 21.14
CA SER A 90 5.25 8.73 21.44
C SER A 90 4.83 9.58 20.25
N THR A 91 5.78 10.24 19.57
CA THR A 91 5.49 11.08 18.40
C THR A 91 4.94 10.26 17.23
N MET A 92 5.46 9.05 17.00
CA MET A 92 4.88 8.09 16.04
C MET A 92 3.44 7.72 16.41
N ALA A 93 3.17 7.40 17.67
CA ALA A 93 1.83 7.03 18.12
C ALA A 93 0.81 8.19 17.98
N ILE A 94 1.25 9.43 18.21
CA ILE A 94 0.42 10.63 18.02
C ILE A 94 0.09 10.84 16.54
N LEU A 95 1.07 10.65 15.66
CA LEU A 95 0.83 10.70 14.21
C LEU A 95 -0.16 9.63 13.75
N GLU A 96 -0.01 8.40 14.22
CA GLU A 96 -0.96 7.30 13.95
C GLU A 96 -2.38 7.67 14.38
N GLY A 97 -2.53 8.18 15.62
CA GLY A 97 -3.82 8.62 16.14
C GLY A 97 -4.42 9.81 15.37
N LEU A 98 -3.60 10.75 14.91
CA LEU A 98 -4.04 11.87 14.08
C LEU A 98 -4.51 11.39 12.70
N MET A 99 -3.76 10.51 12.04
CA MET A 99 -4.14 9.89 10.76
C MET A 99 -5.47 9.12 10.90
N GLN A 100 -5.61 8.32 11.96
CA GLN A 100 -6.84 7.57 12.26
C GLN A 100 -8.03 8.52 12.46
N MET A 101 -7.86 9.57 13.25
CA MET A 101 -8.92 10.55 13.50
C MET A 101 -9.44 11.14 12.20
N LEU A 102 -8.54 11.63 11.33
CA LEU A 102 -8.96 12.24 10.07
C LEU A 102 -9.63 11.22 9.13
N LEU A 103 -9.15 9.98 9.09
CA LEU A 103 -9.82 8.90 8.35
C LEU A 103 -11.26 8.68 8.85
N GLN A 104 -11.50 8.79 10.16
CA GLN A 104 -12.83 8.62 10.76
C GLN A 104 -13.75 9.83 10.55
N GLU A 105 -13.18 11.03 10.48
CA GLU A 105 -13.91 12.28 10.20
C GLU A 105 -14.31 12.41 8.73
N ASP A 106 -13.56 11.79 7.82
CA ASP A 106 -13.91 11.72 6.42
C ASP A 106 -15.09 10.76 6.21
N GLU A 107 -16.20 11.25 5.68
CA GLU A 107 -17.41 10.47 5.39
C GLU A 107 -17.42 9.95 3.94
N THR A 108 -16.42 10.29 3.12
CA THR A 108 -16.35 9.85 1.72
C THR A 108 -16.08 8.35 1.63
N PRO A 109 -16.66 7.66 0.62
CA PRO A 109 -16.37 6.24 0.42
C PRO A 109 -14.91 6.00 -0.01
N GLU A 110 -14.23 7.01 -0.56
CA GLU A 110 -12.82 6.96 -0.96
C GLU A 110 -11.82 7.34 0.16
N ARG A 111 -12.27 7.65 1.37
CA ARG A 111 -11.42 8.12 2.49
C ARG A 111 -10.17 7.28 2.77
N LEU A 112 -10.29 5.96 2.62
CA LEU A 112 -9.17 5.03 2.79
C LEU A 112 -8.13 5.22 1.68
N GLN A 113 -8.57 5.33 0.43
CA GLN A 113 -7.70 5.63 -0.71
C GLN A 113 -7.09 7.04 -0.59
N GLY A 114 -7.84 8.02 -0.09
CA GLY A 114 -7.31 9.34 0.27
C GLY A 114 -6.12 9.26 1.22
N SER A 115 -6.27 8.51 2.31
CA SER A 115 -5.20 8.31 3.29
C SER A 115 -3.99 7.58 2.71
N PHE A 116 -4.19 6.58 1.83
CA PHE A 116 -3.08 5.87 1.20
C PHE A 116 -2.32 6.71 0.17
N ARG A 117 -2.99 7.65 -0.53
CA ARG A 117 -2.30 8.62 -1.41
C ARG A 117 -1.27 9.45 -0.65
N LEU A 118 -1.55 9.82 0.59
CA LEU A 118 -0.61 10.54 1.45
C LEU A 118 0.64 9.71 1.80
N LEU A 119 0.48 8.39 1.87
CA LEU A 119 1.55 7.45 2.22
C LEU A 119 2.38 6.99 1.01
N GLN A 120 1.87 7.18 -0.21
CA GLN A 120 2.45 6.60 -1.43
C GLN A 120 3.93 6.93 -1.61
N ARG A 121 4.31 8.21 -1.47
CA ARG A 121 5.71 8.63 -1.63
C ARG A 121 6.66 8.03 -0.59
N TRP A 122 6.13 7.68 0.58
CA TRP A 122 6.92 7.14 1.68
C TRP A 122 7.07 5.62 1.58
N LEU A 123 6.04 4.95 1.07
CA LEU A 123 6.08 3.52 0.75
C LEU A 123 7.17 3.23 -0.29
N VAL A 124 7.39 4.12 -1.25
CA VAL A 124 8.44 3.99 -2.28
C VAL A 124 9.76 4.71 -1.95
N SER A 125 9.96 5.14 -0.70
CA SER A 125 11.22 5.79 -0.32
C SER A 125 12.39 4.82 -0.42
N GLU A 126 13.55 5.31 -0.86
CA GLU A 126 14.81 4.56 -0.79
C GLU A 126 15.19 4.23 0.66
N GLN A 127 14.76 5.06 1.61
CA GLN A 127 15.07 4.88 3.03
C GLN A 127 14.14 3.85 3.68
N VAL A 128 14.73 2.75 4.15
CA VAL A 128 14.00 1.62 4.74
C VAL A 128 13.16 2.04 5.96
N TRP A 129 13.65 2.96 6.78
CA TRP A 129 12.90 3.43 7.96
C TRP A 129 11.68 4.29 7.60
N GLU A 130 11.74 5.04 6.50
CA GLU A 130 10.59 5.80 5.98
C GLU A 130 9.53 4.82 5.49
N ARG A 131 9.92 3.81 4.71
CA ARG A 131 9.02 2.73 4.28
C ARG A 131 8.41 1.99 5.48
N ALA A 132 9.21 1.68 6.49
CA ALA A 132 8.74 1.01 7.70
C ALA A 132 7.68 1.81 8.47
N ARG A 133 7.87 3.12 8.60
CA ARG A 133 6.87 4.01 9.22
C ARG A 133 5.61 4.13 8.37
N ALA A 134 5.75 4.25 7.06
CA ALA A 134 4.63 4.28 6.14
C ALA A 134 3.79 2.99 6.21
N MET A 135 4.45 1.83 6.14
CA MET A 135 3.79 0.53 6.27
C MET A 135 3.10 0.35 7.62
N ARG A 136 3.74 0.82 8.71
CA ARG A 136 3.15 0.81 10.04
C ARG A 136 1.86 1.64 10.10
N VAL A 137 1.86 2.85 9.56
CA VAL A 137 0.66 3.70 9.47
C VAL A 137 -0.40 3.06 8.56
N SER A 138 -0.02 2.47 7.42
CA SER A 138 -0.93 1.73 6.53
C SER A 138 -1.67 0.62 7.26
N ALA A 139 -0.96 -0.24 8.00
CA ALA A 139 -1.55 -1.32 8.77
C ALA A 139 -2.45 -0.79 9.91
N HIS A 140 -2.02 0.27 10.59
CA HIS A 140 -2.82 0.93 11.63
C HIS A 140 -4.15 1.46 11.08
N LEU A 141 -4.12 2.17 9.95
CA LEU A 141 -5.31 2.74 9.31
C LEU A 141 -6.28 1.67 8.83
N LEU A 142 -5.79 0.60 8.23
CA LEU A 142 -6.65 -0.51 7.79
C LEU A 142 -7.33 -1.21 8.96
N ARG A 143 -6.60 -1.41 10.06
CA ARG A 143 -7.16 -1.98 11.30
C ARG A 143 -8.21 -1.06 11.91
N ALA A 144 -7.95 0.25 11.95
CA ALA A 144 -8.93 1.24 12.42
C ALA A 144 -10.17 1.29 11.51
N TYR A 145 -9.97 1.21 10.19
CA TYR A 145 -11.06 1.18 9.22
C TYR A 145 -11.93 -0.06 9.43
N LEU A 146 -11.33 -1.25 9.55
CA LEU A 146 -12.03 -2.51 9.82
C LEU A 146 -12.91 -2.45 11.07
N GLN A 147 -12.49 -1.75 12.13
CA GLN A 147 -13.29 -1.56 13.34
C GLN A 147 -14.54 -0.69 13.12
N THR A 148 -14.56 0.14 12.08
CA THR A 148 -15.69 1.02 11.74
C THR A 148 -16.60 0.46 10.66
N VAL A 149 -16.13 -0.55 9.90
CA VAL A 149 -16.86 -1.16 8.80
C VAL A 149 -18.03 -1.96 9.35
N THR A 150 -19.24 -1.60 8.93
CA THR A 150 -20.45 -2.41 9.11
C THR A 150 -20.66 -3.32 7.91
N ILE A 151 -21.50 -4.36 8.04
CA ILE A 151 -21.90 -5.25 6.93
C ILE A 151 -22.47 -4.46 5.72
N THR A 152 -23.00 -3.25 5.96
CA THR A 152 -23.58 -2.39 4.92
C THR A 152 -22.58 -1.42 4.28
N THR A 153 -21.34 -1.35 4.76
CA THR A 153 -20.34 -0.39 4.26
C THR A 153 -19.79 -0.85 2.90
N GLN A 154 -20.02 -0.06 1.85
CA GLN A 154 -19.50 -0.35 0.52
C GLN A 154 -18.08 0.22 0.34
N ILE A 155 -17.06 -0.64 0.35
CA ILE A 155 -15.75 -0.32 -0.29
C ILE A 155 -16.03 0.03 -1.77
N PRO A 156 -15.53 1.18 -2.27
CA PRO A 156 -15.60 1.55 -3.68
C PRO A 156 -15.06 0.44 -4.60
N PRO A 157 -15.66 0.23 -5.78
CA PRO A 157 -15.12 -0.68 -6.78
C PRO A 157 -13.64 -0.38 -7.07
N GLY A 158 -12.80 -1.42 -7.04
CA GLY A 158 -11.37 -1.29 -7.34
C GLY A 158 -10.48 -0.83 -6.18
N GLN A 159 -11.05 -0.37 -5.06
CA GLN A 159 -10.23 0.07 -3.91
C GLN A 159 -9.56 -1.12 -3.22
N PHE A 160 -10.20 -2.30 -3.15
CA PHE A 160 -9.58 -3.50 -2.60
C PHE A 160 -8.37 -3.93 -3.46
N SER A 161 -8.57 -4.09 -4.77
CA SER A 161 -7.49 -4.43 -5.71
C SER A 161 -6.35 -3.41 -5.70
N ALA A 162 -6.64 -2.10 -5.72
CA ALA A 162 -5.59 -1.08 -5.69
C ALA A 162 -4.74 -1.17 -4.41
N LEU A 163 -5.37 -1.33 -3.24
CA LEU A 163 -4.64 -1.41 -1.97
C LEU A 163 -3.88 -2.73 -1.82
N ALA A 164 -4.51 -3.85 -2.17
CA ALA A 164 -3.86 -5.17 -2.14
C ALA A 164 -2.68 -5.24 -3.13
N GLY A 165 -2.84 -4.68 -4.33
CA GLY A 165 -1.77 -4.61 -5.33
C GLY A 165 -0.63 -3.68 -4.91
N THR A 166 -0.94 -2.59 -4.20
CA THR A 166 0.09 -1.69 -3.64
C THR A 166 0.87 -2.36 -2.51
N LEU A 167 0.20 -3.11 -1.64
CA LEU A 167 0.81 -3.68 -0.42
C LEU A 167 1.46 -5.05 -0.64
N GLY A 168 0.94 -5.86 -1.56
CA GLY A 168 1.43 -7.20 -1.89
C GLY A 168 2.95 -7.30 -2.09
N PRO A 169 3.57 -6.42 -2.89
CA PRO A 169 5.02 -6.43 -3.15
C PRO A 169 5.88 -6.35 -1.88
N TYR A 170 5.41 -5.63 -0.85
CA TYR A 170 6.16 -5.43 0.40
C TYR A 170 6.25 -6.68 1.27
N THR A 171 5.52 -7.75 0.93
CA THR A 171 5.67 -9.06 1.58
C THR A 171 7.06 -9.68 1.36
N CYS A 172 7.86 -9.15 0.43
CA CYS A 172 9.26 -9.54 0.23
C CYS A 172 10.24 -8.37 0.41
N ASP A 173 9.86 -7.28 1.10
CA ASP A 173 10.82 -6.20 1.41
C ASP A 173 12.01 -6.74 2.23
N SER A 174 13.17 -6.11 2.06
CA SER A 174 14.39 -6.34 2.85
C SER A 174 14.16 -6.41 4.37
N LEU A 175 13.27 -5.58 4.94
CA LEU A 175 13.06 -5.51 6.38
C LEU A 175 11.85 -6.35 6.83
N GLY A 176 12.07 -7.28 7.76
CA GLY A 176 11.01 -8.19 8.24
C GLY A 176 9.81 -7.51 8.88
N SER A 177 9.99 -6.34 9.51
CA SER A 177 8.86 -5.56 10.05
C SER A 177 7.98 -4.95 8.96
N ILE A 178 8.54 -4.60 7.78
CA ILE A 178 7.77 -4.17 6.61
C ILE A 178 6.98 -5.35 6.07
N ARG A 179 7.62 -6.53 5.91
CA ARG A 179 6.95 -7.74 5.43
C ARG A 179 5.77 -8.13 6.30
N GLN A 180 5.96 -8.15 7.61
CA GLN A 180 4.87 -8.41 8.56
C GLN A 180 3.78 -7.35 8.47
N GLY A 181 4.13 -6.06 8.43
CA GLY A 181 3.17 -4.96 8.31
C GLY A 181 2.32 -5.07 7.05
N ALA A 182 2.93 -5.49 5.93
CA ALA A 182 2.22 -5.76 4.68
C ALA A 182 1.24 -6.92 4.83
N GLY A 183 1.67 -8.04 5.43
CA GLY A 183 0.81 -9.18 5.74
C GLY A 183 -0.38 -8.80 6.62
N ASP A 184 -0.14 -8.07 7.71
CA ASP A 184 -1.18 -7.56 8.61
C ASP A 184 -2.17 -6.64 7.90
N ALA A 185 -1.67 -5.74 7.04
CA ALA A 185 -2.47 -4.82 6.26
C ALA A 185 -3.35 -5.56 5.24
N ILE A 186 -2.78 -6.51 4.49
CA ILE A 186 -3.52 -7.37 3.55
C ILE A 186 -4.54 -8.21 4.30
N GLY A 187 -4.21 -8.71 5.49
CA GLY A 187 -5.16 -9.46 6.30
C GLY A 187 -6.35 -8.61 6.75
N CYS A 188 -6.13 -7.36 7.11
CA CYS A 188 -7.22 -6.42 7.36
C CYS A 188 -8.06 -6.18 6.10
N LEU A 189 -7.45 -6.03 4.92
CA LEU A 189 -8.17 -5.87 3.65
C LEU A 189 -9.06 -7.07 3.32
N LEU A 190 -8.54 -8.29 3.51
CA LEU A 190 -9.32 -9.52 3.34
C LEU A 190 -10.51 -9.56 4.31
N ASP A 191 -10.32 -9.16 5.56
CA ASP A 191 -11.41 -9.12 6.55
C ASP A 191 -12.46 -8.06 6.21
N ILE A 192 -12.05 -6.89 5.71
CA ILE A 192 -12.98 -5.87 5.22
C ILE A 192 -13.77 -6.41 4.00
N GLN A 193 -13.12 -7.13 3.10
CA GLN A 193 -13.76 -7.72 1.92
C GLN A 193 -14.74 -8.84 2.30
N VAL A 194 -14.40 -9.70 3.27
CA VAL A 194 -15.26 -10.78 3.78
C VAL A 194 -16.46 -10.23 4.55
N ALA A 195 -16.31 -9.13 5.29
CA ALA A 195 -17.42 -8.50 6.02
C ALA A 195 -18.60 -8.10 5.11
N LYS A 196 -18.39 -8.01 3.79
CA LYS A 196 -19.42 -7.74 2.77
C LYS A 196 -20.13 -8.98 2.24
N GLN A 197 -19.57 -10.18 2.42
CA GLN A 197 -20.16 -11.43 1.93
C GLN A 197 -20.93 -12.14 3.06
N PRO A 198 -21.94 -12.98 2.74
CA PRO A 198 -22.52 -13.87 3.75
C PRO A 198 -21.41 -14.68 4.43
N TRP A 199 -21.59 -14.97 5.72
CA TRP A 199 -20.67 -15.58 6.70
C TRP A 199 -20.08 -16.98 6.34
N THR A 200 -19.99 -17.35 5.07
CA THR A 200 -19.60 -18.67 4.57
C THR A 200 -18.21 -18.74 3.95
N LEU A 201 -17.49 -17.62 3.79
CA LEU A 201 -16.18 -17.63 3.11
C LEU A 201 -14.98 -17.83 4.04
N ARG A 202 -14.97 -17.29 5.26
CA ARG A 202 -13.83 -17.45 6.17
C ARG A 202 -14.09 -18.54 7.19
N GLY A 203 -13.63 -19.76 6.90
CA GLY A 203 -13.54 -20.80 7.91
C GLY A 203 -12.52 -20.43 9.00
N ARG A 204 -12.67 -20.96 10.22
CA ARG A 204 -11.66 -20.81 11.29
C ARG A 204 -10.24 -21.20 10.83
N ASP A 205 -10.16 -22.16 9.92
CA ASP A 205 -8.91 -22.65 9.35
C ASP A 205 -8.22 -21.59 8.47
N GLU A 206 -8.97 -20.77 7.73
CA GLU A 206 -8.41 -19.70 6.90
C GLU A 206 -7.94 -18.51 7.73
N GLU A 207 -8.64 -18.17 8.81
CA GLU A 207 -8.18 -17.16 9.76
C GLU A 207 -6.85 -17.58 10.42
N TRP A 208 -6.76 -18.85 10.83
CA TRP A 208 -5.51 -19.37 11.37
C TRP A 208 -4.40 -19.41 10.32
N ALA A 209 -4.69 -19.89 9.11
CA ALA A 209 -3.73 -19.91 8.01
C ALA A 209 -3.18 -18.51 7.73
N LEU A 210 -4.04 -17.49 7.67
CA LEU A 210 -3.61 -16.11 7.46
C LEU A 210 -2.68 -15.60 8.57
N ARG A 211 -3.05 -15.81 9.84
CA ARG A 211 -2.22 -15.41 10.98
C ARG A 211 -0.85 -16.09 10.94
N ARG A 212 -0.80 -17.36 10.57
CA ARG A 212 0.44 -18.11 10.41
C ARG A 212 1.29 -17.55 9.26
N LEU A 213 0.70 -17.25 8.11
CA LEU A 213 1.40 -16.64 6.98
C LEU A 213 2.03 -15.29 7.38
N CYS A 214 1.31 -14.44 8.10
CA CYS A 214 1.85 -13.17 8.59
C CYS A 214 3.05 -13.35 9.53
N GLN A 215 3.12 -14.45 10.28
CA GLN A 215 4.28 -14.80 11.10
C GLN A 215 5.44 -15.31 10.24
N GLU A 216 5.18 -16.18 9.26
CA GLU A 216 6.18 -16.72 8.33
C GLU A 216 6.87 -15.60 7.52
N LEU A 217 6.19 -14.49 7.23
CA LEU A 217 6.78 -13.31 6.60
C LEU A 217 7.92 -12.65 7.41
N GLN A 218 8.01 -12.90 8.72
CA GLN A 218 9.15 -12.43 9.54
C GLN A 218 10.38 -13.33 9.45
N SER A 219 10.30 -14.48 8.77
CA SER A 219 11.40 -15.44 8.71
C SER A 219 12.67 -14.80 8.15
N ALA A 220 13.81 -15.30 8.64
CA ALA A 220 15.12 -14.98 8.10
C ALA A 220 15.44 -15.79 6.83
N ASP A 221 14.71 -16.87 6.57
CA ASP A 221 14.85 -17.69 5.37
C ASP A 221 14.06 -17.07 4.20
N PRO A 222 14.74 -16.65 3.11
CA PRO A 222 14.07 -16.12 1.92
C PRO A 222 13.06 -17.10 1.30
N GLY A 223 13.30 -18.42 1.39
CA GLY A 223 12.40 -19.44 0.86
C GLY A 223 11.06 -19.46 1.60
N GLU A 224 11.09 -19.42 2.93
CA GLU A 224 9.87 -19.34 3.75
C GLU A 224 9.08 -18.05 3.49
N VAL A 225 9.78 -16.91 3.34
CA VAL A 225 9.14 -15.63 3.01
C VAL A 225 8.48 -15.68 1.63
N TRP A 226 9.16 -16.26 0.63
CA TRP A 226 8.62 -16.40 -0.71
C TRP A 226 7.37 -17.29 -0.75
N ASP A 227 7.41 -18.43 -0.07
CA ASP A 227 6.28 -19.34 0.06
C ASP A 227 5.10 -18.69 0.79
N ALA A 228 5.37 -17.92 1.85
CA ALA A 228 4.35 -17.18 2.58
C ALA A 228 3.71 -16.10 1.70
N SER A 229 4.52 -15.36 0.94
CA SER A 229 4.06 -14.35 -0.02
C SER A 229 3.17 -14.96 -1.11
N MET A 230 3.60 -16.07 -1.71
CA MET A 230 2.82 -16.79 -2.73
C MET A 230 1.48 -17.32 -2.18
N LYS A 231 1.47 -17.88 -0.96
CA LYS A 231 0.22 -18.35 -0.32
C LYS A 231 -0.72 -17.19 -0.02
N LEU A 232 -0.20 -16.04 0.41
CA LEU A 232 -1.00 -14.84 0.64
C LEU A 232 -1.57 -14.29 -0.68
N ALA A 233 -0.77 -14.26 -1.76
CA ALA A 233 -1.23 -13.90 -3.09
C ALA A 233 -2.38 -14.79 -3.58
N ASN A 234 -2.33 -16.10 -3.31
CA ASN A 234 -3.42 -17.03 -3.61
C ASN A 234 -4.70 -16.69 -2.84
N MET A 235 -4.61 -16.35 -1.55
CA MET A 235 -5.78 -15.94 -0.76
C MET A 235 -6.42 -14.67 -1.33
N VAL A 236 -5.62 -13.68 -1.70
CA VAL A 236 -6.10 -12.44 -2.34
C VAL A 236 -6.73 -12.74 -3.70
N SER A 237 -6.12 -13.60 -4.51
CA SER A 237 -6.61 -14.00 -5.84
C SER A 237 -8.01 -14.61 -5.80
N ARG A 238 -8.31 -15.38 -4.75
CA ARG A 238 -9.65 -15.97 -4.52
C ARG A 238 -10.66 -14.97 -3.98
N ALA A 239 -10.20 -13.98 -3.21
CA ALA A 239 -11.05 -12.92 -2.67
C ALA A 239 -11.41 -11.84 -3.71
N LEU A 240 -10.68 -11.75 -4.82
CA LEU A 240 -10.89 -10.77 -5.87
C LEU A 240 -12.16 -11.05 -6.70
N PRO A 241 -13.09 -10.08 -6.81
CA PRO A 241 -14.14 -10.09 -7.81
C PRO A 241 -13.55 -10.07 -9.23
N GLU A 242 -14.21 -10.72 -10.20
CA GLU A 242 -13.75 -10.77 -11.61
C GLU A 242 -13.48 -9.38 -12.20
N ALA A 243 -14.35 -8.41 -11.90
CA ALA A 243 -14.22 -7.01 -12.33
C ALA A 243 -12.98 -6.29 -11.78
N GLU A 244 -12.39 -6.78 -10.67
CA GLU A 244 -11.21 -6.19 -10.02
C GLU A 244 -9.89 -6.83 -10.47
N ILE A 245 -9.93 -7.92 -11.25
CA ILE A 245 -8.71 -8.59 -11.71
C ILE A 245 -7.84 -7.66 -12.56
N LEU A 246 -8.42 -6.96 -13.54
CA LEU A 246 -7.65 -6.03 -14.39
C LEU A 246 -7.02 -4.88 -13.56
N PRO A 247 -7.76 -4.13 -12.73
CA PRO A 247 -7.18 -3.11 -11.85
C PRO A 247 -6.04 -3.65 -10.96
N PHE A 248 -6.21 -4.85 -10.40
CA PHE A 248 -5.19 -5.49 -9.59
C PHE A 248 -3.91 -5.78 -10.38
N THR A 249 -4.03 -6.33 -11.59
CA THR A 249 -2.86 -6.58 -12.46
C THR A 249 -2.16 -5.30 -12.89
N GLN A 250 -2.90 -4.21 -13.12
CA GLN A 250 -2.34 -2.90 -13.42
C GLN A 250 -1.52 -2.39 -12.24
N THR A 251 -2.11 -2.38 -11.04
CA THR A 251 -1.41 -1.88 -9.85
C THR A 251 -0.14 -2.67 -9.56
N LEU A 252 -0.18 -4.01 -9.67
CA LEU A 252 1.00 -4.86 -9.43
C LEU A 252 2.15 -4.58 -10.40
N LEU A 253 1.86 -4.29 -11.67
CA LEU A 253 2.91 -4.11 -12.66
C LEU A 253 3.36 -2.64 -12.74
N GLU A 254 2.48 -1.68 -12.45
CA GLU A 254 2.82 -0.26 -12.32
C GLU A 254 3.81 0.03 -11.18
N SER A 255 3.88 -0.83 -10.15
CA SER A 255 4.84 -0.69 -9.05
C SER A 255 6.26 -1.17 -9.37
N LEU A 256 6.50 -1.78 -10.54
CA LEU A 256 7.81 -2.31 -10.90
C LEU A 256 8.87 -1.22 -11.02
N GLY A 257 10.03 -1.44 -10.40
CA GLY A 257 11.16 -0.52 -10.35
C GLY A 257 11.01 0.61 -9.33
N ALA A 258 9.94 0.63 -8.54
CA ALA A 258 9.67 1.73 -7.61
C ALA A 258 10.37 1.60 -6.25
N VAL A 259 10.71 0.38 -5.81
CA VAL A 259 11.18 0.14 -4.42
C VAL A 259 12.48 -0.65 -4.37
N SER A 260 12.43 -1.91 -4.78
CA SER A 260 13.57 -2.82 -4.72
C SER A 260 13.33 -4.02 -5.64
N GLN A 261 14.41 -4.68 -6.05
CA GLN A 261 14.34 -5.90 -6.86
C GLN A 261 13.49 -6.99 -6.20
N ALA A 262 13.58 -7.16 -4.87
CA ALA A 262 12.78 -8.15 -4.15
C ALA A 262 11.28 -7.83 -4.19
N CYS A 263 10.91 -6.55 -4.09
CA CYS A 263 9.52 -6.12 -4.26
C CYS A 263 9.04 -6.31 -5.71
N ASP A 264 9.91 -6.10 -6.70
CA ASP A 264 9.58 -6.31 -8.12
C ASP A 264 9.34 -7.80 -8.40
N GLN A 265 10.20 -8.67 -7.87
CA GLN A 265 10.03 -10.13 -7.92
C GLN A 265 8.71 -10.56 -7.27
N ALA A 266 8.38 -10.02 -6.09
CA ALA A 266 7.10 -10.27 -5.43
C ALA A 266 5.90 -9.77 -6.24
N SER A 267 6.02 -8.60 -6.87
CA SER A 267 4.97 -8.05 -7.73
C SER A 267 4.65 -9.00 -8.90
N VAL A 268 5.70 -9.51 -9.56
CA VAL A 268 5.54 -10.47 -10.65
C VAL A 268 5.07 -11.84 -10.16
N LEU A 269 5.54 -12.30 -8.98
CA LEU A 269 5.02 -13.50 -8.33
C LEU A 269 3.52 -13.39 -8.11
N TRP A 270 3.05 -12.31 -7.50
CA TRP A 270 1.63 -12.07 -7.22
C TRP A 270 0.80 -12.05 -8.50
N PHE A 271 1.30 -11.38 -9.54
CA PHE A 271 0.69 -11.37 -10.87
C PHE A 271 0.59 -12.78 -11.48
N HIS A 272 1.67 -13.56 -11.41
CA HIS A 272 1.72 -14.92 -11.92
C HIS A 272 0.79 -15.87 -11.13
N THR A 273 0.81 -15.78 -9.80
CA THR A 273 -0.06 -16.57 -8.91
C THR A 273 -1.53 -16.31 -9.19
N LEU A 274 -1.93 -15.04 -9.38
CA LEU A 274 -3.28 -14.68 -9.80
C LEU A 274 -3.69 -15.38 -11.09
N LEU A 275 -2.84 -15.34 -12.12
CA LEU A 275 -3.16 -15.95 -13.41
C LEU A 275 -3.17 -17.49 -13.33
N THR A 276 -2.36 -18.08 -12.46
CA THR A 276 -2.39 -19.53 -12.23
C THR A 276 -3.75 -19.98 -11.70
N ASP A 277 -4.38 -19.19 -10.82
CA ASP A 277 -5.66 -19.51 -10.20
C ASP A 277 -6.87 -19.03 -11.04
N ARG A 278 -6.76 -17.87 -11.68
CA ARG A 278 -7.90 -17.13 -12.25
C ARG A 278 -7.83 -16.90 -13.76
N ALA A 279 -6.81 -17.39 -14.48
CA ALA A 279 -6.72 -17.13 -15.93
C ALA A 279 -7.96 -17.61 -16.69
N GLY A 280 -8.54 -18.75 -16.33
CA GLY A 280 -9.75 -19.28 -16.96
C GLY A 280 -10.99 -18.38 -16.83
N ASP A 281 -11.04 -17.53 -15.82
CA ASP A 281 -12.19 -16.65 -15.55
C ASP A 281 -12.18 -15.38 -16.40
N LEU A 282 -11.03 -15.03 -16.99
CA LEU A 282 -10.85 -13.79 -17.73
C LEU A 282 -11.61 -13.83 -19.05
N LYS A 283 -12.57 -12.93 -19.27
CA LYS A 283 -13.28 -12.82 -20.56
C LYS A 283 -12.78 -11.63 -21.36
N ASP A 284 -13.35 -10.47 -21.09
CA ASP A 284 -13.12 -9.26 -21.89
C ASP A 284 -11.80 -8.55 -21.54
N THR A 285 -11.12 -8.97 -20.47
CA THR A 285 -9.92 -8.31 -19.94
C THR A 285 -8.60 -8.92 -20.45
N VAL A 286 -8.64 -10.05 -21.15
CA VAL A 286 -7.44 -10.80 -21.60
C VAL A 286 -6.52 -9.92 -22.46
N GLN A 287 -7.08 -9.19 -23.42
CA GLN A 287 -6.33 -8.29 -24.31
C GLN A 287 -5.60 -7.19 -23.54
N ALA A 288 -6.25 -6.60 -22.54
CA ALA A 288 -5.68 -5.56 -21.71
C ALA A 288 -4.53 -6.12 -20.85
N ILE A 289 -4.74 -7.27 -20.21
CA ILE A 289 -3.71 -7.95 -19.42
C ILE A 289 -2.51 -8.30 -20.30
N LEU A 290 -2.70 -8.87 -21.49
CA LEU A 290 -1.61 -9.13 -22.43
C LEU A 290 -0.83 -7.87 -22.83
N SER A 291 -1.52 -6.74 -23.02
CA SER A 291 -0.90 -5.45 -23.31
C SER A 291 0.01 -4.97 -22.19
N ILE A 292 -0.45 -5.10 -20.95
CA ILE A 292 0.31 -4.76 -19.75
C ILE A 292 1.53 -5.71 -19.66
N THR A 293 1.32 -7.02 -19.65
CA THR A 293 2.40 -8.03 -19.57
C THR A 293 3.46 -7.85 -20.64
N SER A 294 3.05 -7.60 -21.89
CA SER A 294 3.99 -7.40 -23.02
C SER A 294 4.82 -6.12 -22.88
N THR A 295 4.27 -5.10 -22.21
CA THR A 295 5.01 -3.86 -21.95
C THR A 295 6.10 -4.12 -20.94
N TYR A 296 5.79 -4.76 -19.82
CA TYR A 296 6.79 -5.11 -18.81
C TYR A 296 7.80 -6.15 -19.30
N LEU A 297 7.38 -7.17 -20.04
CA LEU A 297 8.29 -8.14 -20.65
C LEU A 297 9.32 -7.49 -21.59
N ARG A 298 9.05 -6.30 -22.16
CA ARG A 298 10.03 -5.55 -22.97
C ARG A 298 10.99 -4.71 -22.13
N CYS A 299 10.57 -4.29 -20.94
CA CYS A 299 11.35 -3.44 -20.03
C CYS A 299 12.17 -4.25 -19.02
N THR A 300 11.77 -5.48 -18.72
CA THR A 300 12.44 -6.35 -17.74
C THR A 300 13.59 -7.13 -18.38
N GLU A 301 14.81 -6.86 -17.88
CA GLU A 301 16.03 -7.57 -18.27
C GLU A 301 16.34 -8.76 -17.36
N GLU A 302 15.80 -8.77 -16.14
CA GLU A 302 16.07 -9.82 -15.16
C GLU A 302 15.45 -11.18 -15.54
N PRO A 303 16.20 -12.29 -15.42
CA PRO A 303 15.78 -13.58 -15.95
C PRO A 303 14.56 -14.16 -15.22
N GLU A 304 14.48 -14.00 -13.91
CA GLU A 304 13.44 -14.62 -13.08
C GLU A 304 12.08 -13.92 -13.24
N PRO A 305 11.94 -12.59 -13.03
CA PRO A 305 10.70 -11.87 -13.34
C PRO A 305 10.29 -12.04 -14.82
N ARG A 306 11.25 -12.00 -15.75
CA ARG A 306 10.97 -12.24 -17.17
C ARG A 306 10.43 -13.65 -17.43
N GLY A 307 10.97 -14.66 -16.74
CA GLY A 307 10.50 -16.04 -16.80
C GLY A 307 9.06 -16.18 -16.34
N LEU A 308 8.71 -15.60 -15.19
CA LEU A 308 7.34 -15.61 -14.66
C LEU A 308 6.36 -14.85 -15.55
N LEU A 309 6.75 -13.70 -16.12
CA LEU A 309 5.92 -12.97 -17.09
C LEU A 309 5.68 -13.79 -18.38
N ALA A 310 6.69 -14.52 -18.87
CA ALA A 310 6.54 -15.39 -20.03
C ALA A 310 5.63 -16.61 -19.73
N GLN A 311 5.74 -17.18 -18.53
CA GLN A 311 4.84 -18.24 -18.06
C GLN A 311 3.40 -17.71 -17.94
N ALA A 312 3.20 -16.50 -17.45
CA ALA A 312 1.89 -15.85 -17.42
C ALA A 312 1.26 -15.69 -18.82
N VAL A 313 2.03 -15.31 -19.84
CA VAL A 313 1.54 -15.30 -21.24
C VAL A 313 1.15 -16.71 -21.69
N SER A 314 1.92 -17.72 -21.28
CA SER A 314 1.64 -19.12 -21.60
C SER A 314 0.35 -19.61 -20.92
N LEU A 315 0.10 -19.24 -19.66
CA LEU A 315 -1.15 -19.52 -18.94
C LEU A 315 -2.35 -18.86 -19.65
N LEU A 316 -2.23 -17.60 -20.04
CA LEU A 316 -3.27 -16.92 -20.82
C LEU A 316 -3.52 -17.64 -22.16
N ALA A 317 -2.48 -18.15 -22.83
CA ALA A 317 -2.63 -18.88 -24.09
C ALA A 317 -3.33 -20.23 -23.92
N GLN A 318 -3.14 -20.89 -22.78
CA GLN A 318 -3.79 -22.16 -22.46
C GLN A 318 -5.31 -21.99 -22.30
N HIS A 319 -5.76 -20.89 -21.69
CA HIS A 319 -7.18 -20.64 -21.45
C HIS A 319 -7.85 -19.81 -22.58
N HIS A 320 -7.12 -18.89 -23.21
CA HIS A 320 -7.66 -17.86 -24.13
C HIS A 320 -6.92 -17.81 -25.46
N ARG A 321 -6.75 -18.98 -26.08
CA ARG A 321 -5.92 -19.17 -27.28
C ARG A 321 -6.20 -18.17 -28.40
N GLU A 322 -7.46 -17.99 -28.77
CA GLU A 322 -7.84 -17.10 -29.88
C GLU A 322 -7.48 -15.63 -29.60
N ALA A 323 -7.77 -15.16 -28.39
CA ALA A 323 -7.44 -13.81 -27.96
C ALA A 323 -5.91 -13.59 -27.97
N VAL A 324 -5.14 -14.53 -27.42
CA VAL A 324 -3.68 -14.43 -27.36
C VAL A 324 -3.06 -14.46 -28.76
N VAL A 325 -3.48 -15.37 -29.63
CA VAL A 325 -2.97 -15.45 -31.00
C VAL A 325 -3.29 -14.17 -31.77
N THR A 326 -4.52 -13.68 -31.66
CA THR A 326 -4.94 -12.42 -32.31
C THR A 326 -4.10 -11.24 -31.84
N TYR A 327 -3.88 -11.14 -30.51
CA TYR A 327 -3.04 -10.11 -29.93
C TYR A 327 -1.61 -10.16 -30.46
N LEU A 328 -0.98 -11.34 -30.45
CA LEU A 328 0.41 -11.51 -30.87
C LEU A 328 0.60 -11.23 -32.37
N LEU A 329 -0.35 -11.63 -33.21
CA LEU A 329 -0.32 -11.36 -34.66
C LEU A 329 -0.43 -9.87 -34.99
N GLN A 330 -1.07 -9.08 -34.13
CA GLN A 330 -1.22 -7.63 -34.29
C GLN A 330 0.01 -6.84 -33.80
N ARG A 331 0.97 -7.49 -33.13
CA ARG A 331 2.19 -6.83 -32.63
C ARG A 331 3.33 -6.93 -33.65
N PRO A 332 4.17 -5.90 -33.77
CA PRO A 332 5.39 -6.00 -34.55
C PRO A 332 6.26 -7.12 -33.95
N LEU A 333 6.69 -8.05 -34.80
CA LEU A 333 7.56 -9.16 -34.40
C LEU A 333 8.81 -8.62 -33.67
N PRO A 334 9.20 -9.17 -32.51
CA PRO A 334 10.47 -8.81 -31.87
C PRO A 334 11.60 -9.53 -32.62
N LEU A 335 12.02 -8.98 -33.76
CA LEU A 335 13.10 -9.57 -34.57
C LEU A 335 14.49 -8.91 -34.40
N GLU A 336 14.66 -7.93 -33.51
CA GLU A 336 15.92 -7.14 -33.49
C GLU A 336 16.69 -7.06 -32.14
N LYS A 337 16.47 -7.97 -31.18
CA LYS A 337 17.33 -8.03 -29.98
C LYS A 337 18.26 -9.24 -29.87
N TRP A 338 18.20 -10.18 -30.83
CA TRP A 338 19.19 -11.25 -30.96
C TRP A 338 20.20 -10.96 -32.08
N SER A 339 20.94 -9.86 -31.95
CA SER A 339 22.18 -9.70 -32.70
C SER A 339 23.21 -10.67 -32.10
N VAL A 340 23.35 -11.85 -32.72
CA VAL A 340 24.49 -12.75 -32.53
C VAL A 340 25.78 -11.92 -32.73
N PRO A 341 26.82 -12.05 -31.88
CA PRO A 341 28.07 -11.35 -32.10
C PRO A 341 28.62 -11.81 -33.45
N SER A 342 28.70 -10.89 -34.41
CA SER A 342 29.41 -11.15 -35.66
C SER A 342 30.89 -11.29 -35.32
N VAL A 343 31.36 -12.53 -35.26
CA VAL A 343 32.80 -12.83 -35.29
C VAL A 343 33.31 -12.32 -36.63
N ARG A 344 34.03 -11.20 -36.61
CA ARG A 344 34.86 -10.77 -37.73
C ARG A 344 36.15 -11.58 -37.67
N TRP A 345 36.42 -12.27 -38.77
CA TRP A 345 37.67 -12.99 -39.05
C TRP A 345 38.86 -12.03 -39.12
#